data_AF-A0ABD5AL85-F1
#
_entry.id   AF-A0ABD5AL85-F1
#
_cell.length_a   1.000
_cell.length_b   1.000
_cell.length_c   1.000
_cell.angle_alpha   90.00
_cell.angle_beta   90.00
_cell.angle_gamma   90.00
#
_symmetry.space_group_name_H-M   'P 1'
#
loop_
_entity.id
_entity.type
_entity.pdbx_description
1 polymer ?
#
loop_
_entity_poly.entity_id
_entity_poly.type
_entity_poly.pdbx_seq_one_letter_code
_entity_poly.pdbx_strand_id
1 'polypeptide(L)' 'MKYRYSTMTRTLLVIGAHMNHQFDNVNPSEIEYCLVNVKLKEATWRK' A
#
# COMPACT_ATOMS: atom_id res chain seq x y z
N MET A 1 5.62 -5.86 6.03
CA MET A 1 4.34 -5.26 5.59
C MET A 1 3.42 -6.37 5.11
N LYS A 2 2.13 -6.29 5.44
CA LYS A 2 1.09 -7.18 4.90
C LYS A 2 0.20 -6.33 4.00
N TYR A 3 -0.37 -6.90 2.95
CA TYR A 3 -1.37 -6.19 2.15
C TYR A 3 -2.57 -7.09 1.84
N ARG A 4 -3.71 -6.45 1.60
CA ARG A 4 -4.93 -7.06 1.09
C ARG A 4 -5.31 -6.33 -0.18
N TYR A 5 -5.58 -7.09 -1.23
CA TYR A 5 -6.04 -6.54 -2.49
C TYR A 5 -7.40 -7.13 -2.84
N SER A 6 -8.34 -6.26 -3.17
CA SER A 6 -9.66 -6.63 -3.68
C SER A 6 -9.68 -6.38 -5.18
N THR A 7 -9.75 -7.45 -5.98
CA THR A 7 -9.89 -7.34 -7.44
C THR A 7 -11.24 -6.75 -7.85
N MET A 8 -12.30 -6.99 -7.06
CA MET A 8 -13.65 -6.51 -7.33
C MET A 8 -13.76 -4.99 -7.22
N THR A 9 -13.15 -4.41 -6.18
CA THR A 9 -13.17 -2.95 -5.93
C THR A 9 -11.88 -2.25 -6.38
N ARG A 10 -10.89 -3.01 -6.85
CA ARG A 10 -9.53 -2.54 -7.18
C ARG A 10 -8.90 -1.74 -6.05
N THR A 11 -9.17 -2.16 -4.82
CA THR A 11 -8.68 -1.49 -3.60
C THR A 11 -7.51 -2.28 -3.03
N LEU A 12 -6.39 -1.60 -2.78
CA LEU A 12 -5.22 -2.13 -2.10
C LEU A 12 -5.11 -1.51 -0.70
N LEU A 13 -5.19 -2.34 0.33
CA LEU A 13 -4.92 -1.97 1.71
C LEU A 13 -3.56 -2.52 2.14
N VAL A 14 -2.61 -1.64 2.40
CA VAL A 14 -1.29 -1.99 2.93
C VAL A 14 -1.25 -1.70 4.42
N ILE A 15 -0.98 -2.72 5.21
CA ILE A 15 -0.83 -2.64 6.66
C ILE A 15 0.66 -2.41 6.95
N GLY A 16 0.99 -1.15 7.22
CA GLY A 16 2.30 -0.69 7.65
C GLY A 16 2.52 -0.90 9.16
N ALA A 17 3.74 -0.60 9.61
CA ALA A 17 4.12 -0.67 11.02
C ALA A 17 3.63 0.55 11.83
N HIS A 18 3.50 1.70 11.16
CA HIS A 18 3.11 2.97 11.77
C HIS A 18 1.73 3.44 11.32
N MET A 19 1.33 3.14 10.09
CA MET A 19 -0.02 3.45 9.59
C MET A 19 -0.51 2.43 8.56
N ASN A 20 -1.82 2.46 8.30
CA ASN A 20 -2.43 1.76 7.18
C ASN A 20 -2.51 2.69 5.97
N HIS A 21 -2.20 2.16 4.79
CA HIS A 21 -2.29 2.88 3.52
C HIS A 21 -3.35 2.24 2.64
N GLN A 22 -4.35 3.01 2.27
CA GLN A 22 -5.38 2.58 1.32
C GLN A 22 -5.14 3.25 -0.02
N PHE A 23 -5.21 2.46 -1.09
CA PHE A 23 -5.17 2.91 -2.47
C PHE A 23 -6.39 2.38 -3.19
N ASP A 24 -7.10 3.26 -3.89
CA ASP A 24 -8.27 2.91 -4.69
C ASP A 24 -7.90 2.89 -6.18
N ASN A 25 -8.63 2.07 -6.95
CA ASN A 25 -8.46 1.91 -8.40
C ASN A 25 -7.07 1.40 -8.85
N VAL A 26 -6.39 0.61 -8.03
CA VAL A 26 -5.06 0.05 -8.31
C VAL A 26 -5.17 -1.17 -9.22
N ASN A 27 -4.34 -1.25 -10.27
CA ASN A 27 -4.21 -2.48 -11.05
C ASN A 27 -3.28 -3.49 -10.36
N PRO A 28 -3.43 -4.79 -10.61
CA PRO A 28 -2.52 -5.81 -10.06
C PRO A 28 -1.04 -5.57 -10.39
N SER A 29 -0.75 -5.00 -11.57
CA SER A 29 0.60 -4.64 -12.01
C SER A 29 1.22 -3.48 -11.21
N GLU A 30 0.40 -2.64 -10.58
CA GLU A 30 0.84 -1.44 -9.84
C GLU A 30 1.05 -1.72 -8.35
N ILE A 31 0.62 -2.90 -7.86
CA ILE A 31 0.70 -3.27 -6.44
C ILE A 31 2.14 -3.18 -5.93
N GLU A 32 3.11 -3.70 -6.68
CA GLU A 32 4.51 -3.69 -6.26
C GLU A 32 5.05 -2.26 -6.11
N TYR A 33 4.71 -1.38 -7.05
CA TYR A 33 5.05 0.03 -6.98
C TYR A 33 4.42 0.71 -5.74
N CYS A 34 3.13 0.46 -5.48
CA CYS A 34 2.46 0.96 -4.28
C CYS A 34 3.14 0.48 -3.00
N LEU A 35 3.54 -0.79 -2.92
CA LEU A 35 4.25 -1.33 -1.75
C LEU A 35 5.60 -0.66 -1.53
N VAL A 36 6.37 -0.40 -2.58
CA VAL A 36 7.66 0.31 -2.49
C VAL A 36 7.45 1.74 -1.99
N ASN A 37 6.46 2.45 -2.53
CA ASN A 37 6.14 3.81 -2.11
C ASN A 37 5.75 3.85 -0.62
N VAL A 38 4.89 2.94 -0.18
CA VAL A 38 4.51 2.80 1.24
C VAL A 38 5.73 2.54 2.12
N LYS A 39 6.64 1.66 1.70
CA LYS A 39 7.88 1.38 2.44
C LYS A 39 8.75 2.63 2.62
N LEU A 40 8.87 3.46 1.59
CA LEU A 40 9.61 4.74 1.67
C LEU A 40 8.91 5.75 2.58
N LYS A 41 7.58 5.84 2.50
CA LYS A 41 6.77 6.72 3.35
C LYS A 41 6.86 6.33 4.82
N GLU A 42 6.89 5.04 5.13
CA GLU A 42 7.12 4.57 6.49
C GLU A 42 8.57 4.80 6.95
N ALA A 43 9.56 4.65 6.08
CA ALA A 43 10.96 4.91 6.42
C ALA A 43 11.26 6.39 6.72
N THR A 44 10.43 7.30 6.21
CA THR A 44 10.50 8.75 6.44
C THR A 44 9.53 9.22 7.52
N TRP A 45 8.76 8.30 8.12
CA TRP A 45 7.77 8.64 9.13
C TRP A 45 8.43 9.18 10.40
N ARG A 46 8.14 10.45 10.71
CA ARG A 46 8.61 11.19 11.90
C ARG A 46 10.13 11.46 11.96
N LYS A 47 10.80 11.56 10.81
CA LYS A 47 12.11 12.22 10.73
C LYS A 47 12.01 13.73 10.79
#